data_AF-A0A1X1Q635-F1
#
_entry.id   AF-A0A1X1Q635-F1
#
_cell.length_a   1.000
_cell.length_b   1.000
_cell.length_c   1.000
_cell.angle_alpha   90.00
_cell.angle_beta   90.00
_cell.angle_gamma   90.00
#
_symmetry.space_group_name_H-M   'P 1'
#
loop_
_entity.id
_entity.type
_entity.pdbx_description
1 polymer ?
#
loop_
_entity_poly.entity_id
_entity_poly.type
_entity_poly.pdbx_seq_one_letter_code
_entity_poly.pdbx_strand_id
1 'polypeptide(L)'
;MGLCDSVTVIRFPEYAPSFPTSRLFYAGGLLFFGWLADKKFSVMPAVVLVISTYFLWFRTFNTEPGLFLLLAQYVEAIYAAPIIVLMMTGFLHIAAHSDRPEKWAAMSRIIELPSMSLGLLFGVLFFQYVSLPVIFATYATLLLISVALLYKITMSYMQGLAEEKLGKKVEAAVESHKQEKLPDETARFNTYCKNYHLTDREANVLQELLKGLKISTIAENLFISERTVRFHINNIQNKTGQESQLAIVSDYYRSSDVAQP
;
A
#
# COMPACT_ATOMS: atom_id res chain seq x y z
N MET A 1 17.32 -10.97 -20.94
CA MET A 1 17.86 -12.34 -20.86
C MET A 1 17.98 -12.95 -22.24
N GLY A 2 16.94 -13.60 -22.79
CA GLY A 2 17.08 -14.41 -24.03
C GLY A 2 17.69 -13.70 -25.25
N LEU A 3 17.30 -12.46 -25.53
CA LEU A 3 17.94 -11.65 -26.58
C LEU A 3 19.46 -11.52 -26.32
N CYS A 4 19.86 -11.32 -25.07
CA CYS A 4 21.26 -11.15 -24.69
C CYS A 4 22.05 -12.44 -24.88
N ASP A 5 21.45 -13.57 -24.52
CA ASP A 5 22.04 -14.89 -24.69
C ASP A 5 22.27 -15.19 -26.19
N SER A 6 21.39 -14.71 -27.08
CA SER A 6 21.56 -14.87 -28.53
C SER A 6 22.84 -14.20 -29.04
N VAL A 7 23.16 -13.01 -28.53
CA VAL A 7 24.38 -12.29 -28.91
C VAL A 7 25.61 -13.05 -28.40
N THR A 8 25.56 -13.66 -27.22
CA THR A 8 26.65 -14.50 -26.69
C THR A 8 26.89 -15.70 -27.60
N VAL A 9 25.82 -16.42 -27.95
CA VAL A 9 25.91 -17.63 -28.77
C VAL A 9 26.44 -17.32 -30.18
N ILE A 10 26.02 -16.20 -30.78
CA ILE A 10 26.42 -15.83 -32.15
C ILE A 10 27.84 -15.25 -32.19
N ARG A 11 28.22 -14.40 -31.23
CA ARG A 11 29.46 -13.60 -31.29
C ARG A 11 30.60 -14.16 -30.45
N PHE A 12 30.30 -14.98 -29.44
CA PHE A 12 31.28 -15.51 -28.50
C PHE A 12 31.11 -17.03 -28.32
N PRO A 13 31.30 -17.83 -29.39
CA PRO A 13 31.10 -19.30 -29.33
C PRO A 13 32.05 -19.99 -28.32
N GLU A 14 33.22 -19.39 -28.08
CA GLU A 14 34.20 -19.82 -27.07
C GLU A 14 33.65 -19.83 -25.63
N TYR A 15 32.55 -19.11 -25.38
CA TYR A 15 31.90 -19.05 -24.08
C TYR A 15 31.02 -20.28 -23.79
N ALA A 16 30.50 -20.95 -24.83
CA ALA A 16 29.55 -22.07 -24.69
C ALA A 16 30.00 -23.20 -23.74
N PRO A 17 31.26 -23.65 -23.71
CA PRO A 17 31.72 -24.72 -22.81
C PRO A 17 31.69 -24.32 -21.34
N SER A 18 31.81 -23.02 -21.06
CA SER A 18 31.89 -22.45 -19.71
C SER A 18 30.55 -21.96 -19.16
N PHE A 19 29.48 -22.09 -19.95
CA PHE A 19 28.13 -21.73 -19.57
C PHE A 19 27.57 -22.56 -18.38
N PRO A 20 27.90 -23.84 -18.19
CA PRO A 20 27.41 -24.59 -17.02
C PRO A 20 27.99 -24.08 -15.69
N THR A 21 29.24 -23.62 -15.66
CA THR A 21 29.92 -23.17 -14.44
C THR A 21 29.37 -21.84 -13.91
N SER A 22 28.84 -20.98 -14.78
CA SER A 22 28.17 -19.74 -14.36
C SER A 22 26.93 -20.01 -13.49
N ARG A 23 26.27 -21.16 -13.65
CA ARG A 23 25.06 -21.51 -12.88
C ARG A 23 25.29 -21.71 -11.39
N LEU A 24 26.52 -22.00 -10.96
CA LEU A 24 26.85 -22.10 -9.53
C LEU A 24 26.76 -20.73 -8.84
N PHE A 25 27.17 -19.67 -9.54
CA PHE A 25 27.11 -18.30 -9.03
C PHE A 25 25.68 -17.73 -9.04
N TYR A 26 24.81 -18.28 -9.88
CA TYR A 26 23.40 -17.89 -9.97
C TYR A 26 22.65 -18.19 -8.66
N ALA A 27 22.93 -19.33 -8.01
CA ALA A 27 22.35 -19.65 -6.70
C ALA A 27 22.75 -18.61 -5.62
N GLY A 28 24.01 -18.17 -5.61
CA GLY A 28 24.49 -17.12 -4.72
C GLY A 28 23.79 -15.78 -4.96
N GLY A 29 23.60 -15.41 -6.24
CA GLY A 29 22.82 -14.23 -6.62
C GLY A 29 21.38 -14.29 -6.10
N LEU A 30 20.70 -15.42 -6.30
CA LEU A 30 19.32 -15.60 -5.83
C LEU A 30 19.19 -15.47 -4.31
N LEU A 31 20.11 -16.07 -3.55
CA LEU A 31 20.11 -15.97 -2.09
C LEU A 31 20.33 -14.52 -1.63
N PHE A 32 21.30 -13.82 -2.20
CA PHE A 32 21.61 -12.44 -1.85
C PHE A 32 20.44 -11.49 -2.16
N PHE A 33 19.91 -11.56 -3.38
CA PHE A 33 18.80 -10.68 -3.78
C PHE A 33 17.48 -11.08 -3.12
N GLY A 34 17.27 -12.36 -2.80
CA GLY A 34 16.16 -12.82 -1.97
C GLY A 34 16.18 -12.17 -0.59
N TRP A 35 17.32 -12.25 0.10
CA TRP A 35 17.51 -11.56 1.39
C TRP A 35 17.31 -10.04 1.29
N LEU A 36 17.75 -9.42 0.21
CA LEU A 36 17.55 -7.99 -0.02
C LEU A 36 16.08 -7.64 -0.24
N ALA A 37 15.36 -8.46 -1.02
CA ALA A 37 13.94 -8.29 -1.26
C ALA A 37 13.12 -8.44 0.04
N ASP A 38 13.49 -9.38 0.91
CA ASP A 38 12.84 -9.58 2.21
C ASP A 38 12.99 -8.35 3.12
N LYS A 39 14.17 -7.69 3.10
CA LYS A 39 14.41 -6.50 3.94
C LYS A 39 13.89 -5.20 3.35
N LYS A 40 14.07 -4.99 2.04
CA LYS A 40 13.84 -3.72 1.34
C LYS A 40 13.36 -3.96 -0.09
N PHE A 41 12.18 -4.57 -0.23
CA PHE A 41 11.56 -4.82 -1.53
C PHE A 41 11.45 -3.56 -2.41
N SER A 42 11.18 -2.38 -1.82
CA SER A 42 11.05 -1.11 -2.56
C SER A 42 12.31 -0.68 -3.32
N VAL A 43 13.49 -1.20 -2.95
CA VAL A 43 14.78 -0.87 -3.59
C VAL A 43 15.08 -1.81 -4.77
N MET A 44 14.41 -2.97 -4.85
CA MET A 44 14.65 -3.98 -5.87
C MET A 44 14.52 -3.47 -7.31
N PRO A 45 13.52 -2.64 -7.68
CA PRO A 45 13.44 -2.08 -9.02
C PRO A 45 14.67 -1.24 -9.40
N ALA A 46 15.19 -0.42 -8.49
CA ALA A 46 16.41 0.36 -8.72
C ALA A 46 17.64 -0.54 -8.88
N VAL A 47 17.73 -1.60 -8.08
CA VAL A 47 18.81 -2.60 -8.17
C VAL A 47 18.80 -3.30 -9.52
N VAL A 48 17.62 -3.73 -10.00
CA VAL A 48 17.46 -4.33 -11.34
C VAL A 48 17.95 -3.38 -12.43
N LEU A 49 17.64 -2.09 -12.32
CA LEU A 49 18.06 -1.10 -13.31
C LEU A 49 19.57 -0.88 -13.32
N VAL A 50 20.17 -0.64 -12.15
CA VAL A 50 21.62 -0.43 -12.03
C VAL A 50 22.39 -1.63 -12.57
N ILE A 51 21.98 -2.84 -12.20
CA ILE A 51 22.63 -4.08 -12.65
C ILE A 51 22.43 -4.30 -14.15
N SER A 52 21.26 -3.98 -14.70
CA SER A 52 21.00 -4.08 -16.14
C SER A 52 21.81 -3.07 -16.96
N THR A 53 21.95 -1.84 -16.48
CA THR A 53 22.79 -0.82 -17.10
C THR A 53 24.27 -1.20 -17.04
N TYR A 54 24.74 -1.68 -15.88
CA TYR A 54 26.10 -2.19 -15.73
C TYR A 54 26.39 -3.35 -16.67
N PHE A 55 25.45 -4.28 -16.82
CA PHE A 55 25.62 -5.42 -17.73
C PHE A 55 25.75 -5.00 -19.20
N LEU A 56 24.93 -4.04 -19.65
CA LEU A 56 25.05 -3.46 -21.00
C LEU A 56 26.40 -2.77 -21.18
N TRP A 57 26.84 -1.97 -20.21
CA TRP A 57 28.15 -1.33 -20.24
C TRP A 57 29.30 -2.35 -20.28
N PHE A 58 29.25 -3.36 -19.41
CA PHE A 58 30.23 -4.44 -19.32
C PHE A 58 30.41 -5.16 -20.67
N ARG A 59 29.32 -5.40 -21.40
CA ARG A 59 29.36 -5.96 -22.76
C ARG A 59 29.87 -5.02 -23.84
N THR A 60 29.69 -3.71 -23.65
CA THR A 60 30.00 -2.72 -24.68
C THR A 60 31.50 -2.39 -24.69
N PHE A 61 32.15 -2.39 -23.53
CA PHE A 61 33.49 -1.81 -23.38
C PHE A 61 34.61 -2.80 -23.07
N ASN A 62 34.31 -4.07 -22.76
CA ASN A 62 35.36 -5.09 -22.57
C ASN A 62 35.69 -5.78 -23.89
N THR A 63 36.83 -5.42 -24.47
CA THR A 63 37.33 -5.87 -25.79
C THR A 63 38.41 -6.95 -25.69
N GLU A 64 38.99 -7.18 -24.51
CA GLU A 64 39.99 -8.20 -24.23
C GLU A 64 39.34 -9.60 -24.12
N PRO A 65 39.55 -10.52 -25.10
CA PRO A 65 38.78 -11.76 -25.20
C PRO A 65 38.88 -12.66 -23.96
N GLY A 66 40.07 -12.79 -23.37
CA GLY A 66 40.33 -13.70 -22.25
C GLY A 66 39.74 -13.24 -20.92
N LEU A 67 39.94 -11.97 -20.56
CA LEU A 67 39.40 -11.39 -19.32
C LEU A 67 37.87 -11.21 -19.42
N PHE A 68 37.36 -10.86 -20.61
CA PHE A 68 35.94 -10.78 -20.89
C PHE A 68 35.25 -12.13 -20.66
N LEU A 69 35.80 -13.23 -21.19
CA LEU A 69 35.20 -14.56 -21.08
C LEU A 69 35.05 -15.00 -19.61
N LEU A 70 36.08 -14.76 -18.81
CA LEU A 70 36.12 -15.11 -17.39
C LEU A 70 35.13 -14.26 -16.58
N LEU A 71 35.14 -12.94 -16.77
CA LEU A 71 34.23 -12.03 -16.06
C LEU A 71 32.77 -12.17 -16.50
N ALA A 72 32.51 -12.46 -17.78
CA ALA A 72 31.17 -12.65 -18.31
C ALA A 72 30.41 -13.79 -17.62
N GLN A 73 31.10 -14.87 -17.23
CA GLN A 73 30.49 -15.99 -16.51
C GLN A 73 29.92 -15.56 -15.16
N TYR A 74 30.63 -14.71 -14.41
CA TYR A 74 30.17 -14.21 -13.12
C TYR A 74 29.07 -13.17 -13.29
N VAL A 75 29.24 -12.28 -14.26
CA VAL A 75 28.28 -11.19 -14.49
C VAL A 75 26.94 -11.75 -14.98
N GLU A 76 26.90 -12.70 -15.92
CA GLU A 76 25.65 -13.31 -16.39
C GLU A 76 24.92 -14.07 -15.27
N ALA A 77 25.66 -14.75 -14.39
CA ALA A 77 25.09 -15.48 -13.28
C ALA A 77 24.39 -14.58 -12.25
N ILE A 78 24.98 -13.41 -11.97
CA ILE A 78 24.44 -12.46 -10.98
C ILE A 78 23.37 -11.57 -11.62
N TYR A 79 23.52 -11.23 -12.90
CA TYR A 79 22.62 -10.34 -13.64
C TYR A 79 21.17 -10.81 -13.61
N ALA A 80 20.92 -12.13 -13.63
CA ALA A 80 19.56 -12.66 -13.66
C ALA A 80 18.82 -12.71 -12.34
N ALA A 81 19.54 -12.80 -11.23
CA ALA A 81 18.92 -12.97 -9.94
C ALA A 81 17.99 -11.79 -9.51
N PRO A 82 18.36 -10.50 -9.67
CA PRO A 82 17.52 -9.38 -9.23
C PRO A 82 16.14 -9.35 -9.88
N ILE A 83 16.07 -9.54 -11.21
CA ILE A 83 14.80 -9.46 -11.94
C ILE A 83 13.90 -10.65 -11.63
N ILE A 84 14.49 -11.83 -11.47
CA ILE A 84 13.78 -13.05 -11.09
C ILE A 84 13.22 -12.93 -9.69
N VAL A 85 14.02 -12.47 -8.73
CA VAL A 85 13.56 -12.26 -7.36
C VAL A 85 12.47 -11.20 -7.32
N LEU A 86 12.64 -10.06 -8.02
CA LEU A 86 11.62 -9.00 -8.10
C LEU A 86 10.29 -9.52 -8.64
N MET A 87 10.30 -10.26 -9.76
CA MET A 87 9.09 -10.83 -10.34
C MET A 87 8.48 -11.89 -9.43
N MET A 88 9.29 -12.80 -8.89
CA MET A 88 8.82 -13.89 -8.02
C MET A 88 8.17 -13.35 -6.74
N THR A 89 8.82 -12.43 -6.05
CA THR A 89 8.29 -11.80 -4.83
C THR A 89 7.07 -10.94 -5.12
N GLY A 90 7.05 -10.20 -6.24
CA GLY A 90 5.87 -9.46 -6.69
C GLY A 90 4.65 -10.35 -6.92
N PHE A 91 4.81 -11.47 -7.63
CA PHE A 91 3.73 -12.43 -7.86
C PHE A 91 3.30 -13.18 -6.59
N LEU A 92 4.22 -13.48 -5.67
CA LEU A 92 3.89 -14.04 -4.36
C LEU A 92 3.09 -13.06 -3.50
N HIS A 93 3.42 -11.76 -3.55
CA HIS A 93 2.66 -10.74 -2.84
C HIS A 93 1.21 -10.61 -3.38
N ILE A 94 1.05 -10.68 -4.70
CA ILE A 94 -0.28 -10.72 -5.34
C ILE A 94 -1.03 -12.00 -4.94
N ALA A 95 -0.34 -13.15 -4.93
CA ALA A 95 -0.93 -14.41 -4.53
C ALA A 95 -1.48 -14.37 -3.09
N ALA A 96 -0.74 -13.75 -2.16
CA ALA A 96 -1.13 -13.64 -0.75
C ALA A 96 -2.42 -12.84 -0.52
N HIS A 97 -2.81 -11.96 -1.45
CA HIS A 97 -4.00 -11.11 -1.37
C HIS A 97 -5.09 -11.48 -2.38
N SER A 98 -4.95 -12.60 -3.09
CA SER A 98 -5.90 -13.06 -4.11
C SER A 98 -6.71 -14.25 -3.62
N ASP A 99 -7.96 -14.36 -4.06
CA ASP A 99 -8.86 -15.49 -3.72
C ASP A 99 -8.34 -16.86 -4.20
N ARG A 100 -7.40 -16.88 -5.15
CA ARG A 100 -6.83 -18.07 -5.79
C ARG A 100 -5.30 -17.98 -5.88
N PRO A 101 -4.57 -18.15 -4.76
CA PRO A 101 -3.12 -17.96 -4.70
C PRO A 101 -2.35 -18.90 -5.63
N GLU A 102 -2.87 -20.11 -5.87
CA GLU A 102 -2.25 -21.15 -6.71
C GLU A 102 -2.02 -20.70 -8.15
N LYS A 103 -2.87 -19.80 -8.68
CA LYS A 103 -2.72 -19.27 -10.04
C LYS A 103 -1.61 -18.23 -10.15
N TRP A 104 -1.28 -17.56 -9.05
CA TRP A 104 -0.34 -16.43 -9.04
C TRP A 104 1.07 -16.84 -8.58
N ALA A 105 1.18 -17.78 -7.65
CA ALA A 105 2.45 -18.14 -7.01
C ALA A 105 3.56 -18.55 -8.00
N ALA A 106 3.21 -19.21 -9.11
CA ALA A 106 4.16 -19.65 -10.14
C ALA A 106 4.18 -18.77 -11.41
N MET A 107 3.36 -17.71 -11.45
CA MET A 107 3.13 -16.93 -12.68
C MET A 107 4.41 -16.25 -13.19
N SER A 108 5.32 -15.86 -12.30
CA SER A 108 6.65 -15.33 -12.65
C SER A 108 7.41 -16.26 -13.60
N ARG A 109 7.46 -17.56 -13.31
CA ARG A 109 8.16 -18.57 -14.13
C ARG A 109 7.41 -18.92 -15.41
N ILE A 110 6.07 -18.95 -15.34
CA ILE A 110 5.22 -19.19 -16.51
C ILE A 110 5.42 -18.11 -17.56
N ILE A 111 5.62 -16.85 -17.15
CA ILE A 111 5.86 -15.74 -18.07
C ILE A 111 7.33 -15.68 -18.49
N GLU A 112 8.27 -15.89 -17.57
CA GLU A 112 9.70 -15.71 -17.82
C GLU A 112 10.24 -16.71 -18.84
N LEU A 113 9.96 -18.00 -18.68
CA LEU A 113 10.57 -19.05 -19.51
C LEU A 113 10.22 -18.91 -21.01
N PRO A 114 8.95 -18.71 -21.41
CA PRO A 114 8.61 -18.44 -22.81
C PRO A 114 9.20 -17.12 -23.31
N SER A 115 9.20 -16.07 -22.47
CA SER A 115 9.77 -14.76 -22.85
C SER A 115 11.27 -14.84 -23.14
N MET A 116 12.00 -15.65 -22.36
CA MET A 116 13.42 -15.93 -22.62
C MET A 116 13.60 -16.70 -23.93
N SER A 117 12.84 -17.76 -24.14
CA SER A 117 12.93 -18.56 -25.37
C SER A 117 12.60 -17.74 -26.63
N LEU A 118 11.58 -16.90 -26.57
CA LEU A 118 11.21 -15.99 -27.67
C LEU A 118 12.29 -14.94 -27.93
N GLY A 119 12.86 -14.35 -26.86
CA GLY A 119 13.97 -13.40 -27.00
C GLY A 119 15.20 -14.04 -27.64
N LEU A 120 15.56 -15.26 -27.22
CA LEU A 120 16.68 -16.00 -27.80
C LEU A 120 16.44 -16.30 -29.29
N LEU A 121 15.25 -16.83 -29.61
CA LEU A 121 14.86 -17.14 -30.99
C LEU A 121 14.92 -15.88 -31.87
N PHE A 122 14.32 -14.78 -31.43
CA PHE A 122 14.32 -13.53 -32.17
C PHE A 122 15.75 -13.01 -32.38
N GLY A 123 16.56 -13.02 -31.32
CA GLY A 123 17.93 -12.58 -31.40
C GLY A 123 18.78 -13.41 -32.37
N VAL A 124 18.64 -14.74 -32.38
CA VAL A 124 19.34 -15.61 -33.35
C VAL A 124 18.90 -15.32 -34.79
N LEU A 125 17.59 -15.20 -35.03
CA LEU A 125 17.06 -14.99 -36.37
C LEU A 125 17.46 -13.63 -36.97
N PHE A 126 17.44 -12.56 -36.18
CA PHE A 126 17.57 -11.19 -36.68
C PHE A 126 18.96 -10.57 -36.47
N PHE A 127 19.63 -10.79 -35.32
CA PHE A 127 20.87 -10.08 -35.00
C PHE A 127 22.09 -10.52 -35.83
N GLN A 128 22.01 -11.66 -36.49
CA GLN A 128 23.01 -12.09 -37.48
C GLN A 128 23.06 -11.20 -38.74
N TYR A 129 21.96 -10.48 -39.06
CA TYR A 129 21.86 -9.63 -40.25
C TYR A 129 21.96 -8.13 -39.95
N VAL A 130 22.25 -7.76 -38.69
CA VAL A 130 22.16 -6.39 -38.20
C VAL A 130 23.50 -5.92 -37.64
N SER A 131 23.84 -4.64 -37.82
CA SER A 131 25.08 -4.07 -37.32
C SER A 131 25.07 -3.92 -35.79
N LEU A 132 26.26 -3.94 -35.17
CA LEU A 132 26.40 -3.80 -33.71
C LEU A 132 25.71 -2.55 -33.15
N PRO A 133 25.82 -1.34 -33.75
CA PRO A 133 25.15 -0.15 -33.24
C PRO A 133 23.62 -0.28 -33.18
N VAL A 134 23.01 -0.97 -34.15
CA VAL A 134 21.56 -1.18 -34.18
C VAL A 134 21.14 -2.17 -33.10
N ILE A 135 21.92 -3.23 -32.89
CA ILE A 135 21.71 -4.16 -31.76
C ILE A 135 21.75 -3.38 -30.44
N PHE A 136 22.76 -2.54 -30.22
CA PHE A 136 22.84 -1.70 -29.02
C PHE A 136 21.66 -0.75 -28.87
N ALA A 137 21.24 -0.08 -29.94
CA ALA A 137 20.08 0.80 -29.92
C ALA A 137 18.80 0.05 -29.51
N THR A 138 18.59 -1.18 -30.00
CA THR A 138 17.44 -2.01 -29.58
C THR A 138 17.51 -2.41 -28.11
N TYR A 139 18.69 -2.72 -27.56
CA TYR A 139 18.81 -2.97 -26.12
C TYR A 139 18.56 -1.72 -25.28
N ALA A 140 19.08 -0.57 -25.71
CA ALA A 140 18.89 0.68 -25.00
C ALA A 140 17.41 1.07 -24.94
N THR A 141 16.66 0.92 -26.05
CA THR A 141 15.21 1.20 -26.07
C THR A 141 14.43 0.24 -25.18
N LEU A 142 14.73 -1.07 -25.22
CA LEU A 142 14.11 -2.05 -24.32
C LEU A 142 14.43 -1.77 -22.85
N LEU A 143 15.65 -1.36 -22.55
CA LEU A 143 16.04 -0.95 -21.20
C LEU A 143 15.24 0.28 -20.75
N LEU A 144 15.12 1.31 -21.59
CA LEU A 144 14.30 2.50 -21.29
C LEU A 144 12.82 2.15 -21.03
N ILE A 145 12.25 1.25 -21.83
CA ILE A 145 10.88 0.75 -21.60
C ILE A 145 10.80 0.03 -20.25
N SER A 146 11.77 -0.82 -19.93
CA SER A 146 11.82 -1.52 -18.64
C SER A 146 11.92 -0.57 -17.44
N VAL A 147 12.71 0.51 -17.57
CA VAL A 147 12.82 1.59 -16.57
C VAL A 147 11.47 2.25 -16.35
N ALA A 148 10.78 2.64 -17.42
CA ALA A 148 9.48 3.29 -17.33
C ALA A 148 8.42 2.40 -16.64
N LEU A 149 8.40 1.11 -16.99
CA LEU A 149 7.47 0.14 -16.39
C LEU A 149 7.78 -0.10 -14.91
N LEU A 150 9.06 -0.31 -14.55
CA LEU A 150 9.49 -0.53 -13.17
C LEU A 150 9.22 0.70 -12.29
N TYR A 151 9.46 1.91 -12.81
CA TYR A 151 9.11 3.16 -12.14
C TYR A 151 7.60 3.24 -11.85
N LYS A 152 6.77 2.95 -12.85
CA LYS A 152 5.31 2.95 -12.71
C LYS A 152 4.83 1.94 -11.66
N ILE A 153 5.39 0.72 -11.65
CA ILE A 153 5.07 -0.31 -10.65
C ILE A 153 5.45 0.16 -9.25
N THR A 154 6.65 0.73 -9.09
CA THR A 154 7.14 1.23 -7.79
C THR A 154 6.27 2.36 -7.26
N MET A 155 5.88 3.30 -8.13
CA MET A 155 4.98 4.40 -7.76
C MET A 155 3.60 3.92 -7.36
N SER A 156 3.03 2.96 -8.10
CA SER A 156 1.75 2.32 -7.77
C SER A 156 1.80 1.65 -6.39
N TYR A 157 2.89 0.92 -6.10
CA TYR A 157 3.10 0.28 -4.79
C TYR A 157 3.22 1.30 -3.64
N MET A 158 3.97 2.39 -3.86
CA MET A 158 4.12 3.45 -2.87
C MET A 158 2.80 4.20 -2.58
N GLN A 159 1.95 4.37 -3.60
CA GLN A 159 0.62 4.95 -3.45
C GLN A 159 -0.28 4.05 -2.60
N GLY A 160 -0.33 2.74 -2.87
CA GLY A 160 -1.11 1.80 -2.07
C GLY A 160 -0.71 1.78 -0.59
N LEU A 161 0.60 1.81 -0.29
CA LEU A 161 1.11 1.94 1.08
C LEU A 161 0.73 3.26 1.75
N ALA A 162 0.69 4.35 1.00
CA ALA A 162 0.31 5.66 1.52
C ALA A 162 -1.19 5.71 1.85
N GLU A 163 -2.02 5.14 0.98
CA GLU A 163 -3.47 5.02 1.18
C GLU A 163 -3.80 4.14 2.39
N GLU A 164 -3.14 2.99 2.55
CA GLU A 164 -3.33 2.12 3.73
C GLU A 164 -2.94 2.82 5.04
N LYS A 165 -1.80 3.52 5.06
CA LYS A 165 -1.37 4.30 6.23
C LYS A 165 -2.31 5.45 6.54
N LEU A 166 -2.85 6.10 5.52
CA LEU A 166 -3.83 7.17 5.68
C LEU A 166 -5.15 6.60 6.23
N GLY A 167 -5.63 5.48 5.70
CA GLY A 167 -6.83 4.79 6.19
C GLY A 167 -6.74 4.43 7.66
N LYS A 168 -5.64 3.79 8.09
CA LYS A 168 -5.39 3.46 9.50
C LYS A 168 -5.31 4.70 10.40
N LYS A 169 -4.72 5.80 9.92
CA LYS A 169 -4.68 7.08 10.66
C LYS A 169 -6.07 7.70 10.80
N VAL A 170 -6.89 7.64 9.75
CA VAL A 170 -8.28 8.13 9.77
C VAL A 170 -9.12 7.29 10.71
N GLU A 171 -9.04 5.97 10.65
CA GLU A 171 -9.73 5.06 11.58
C GLU A 171 -9.34 5.34 13.03
N ALA A 172 -8.04 5.47 13.32
CA ALA A 172 -7.56 5.80 14.66
C ALA A 172 -8.07 7.17 15.16
N ALA A 173 -8.12 8.18 14.28
CA ALA A 173 -8.65 9.50 14.62
C ALA A 173 -10.18 9.48 14.84
N VAL A 174 -10.91 8.67 14.06
CA VAL A 174 -12.36 8.47 14.24
C VAL A 174 -12.64 7.75 15.56
N GLU A 175 -11.85 6.72 15.89
CA GLU A 175 -11.97 5.97 17.15
C GLU A 175 -11.64 6.86 18.36
N SER A 176 -10.57 7.67 18.27
CA SER A 176 -10.20 8.60 19.34
C SER A 176 -11.26 9.67 19.56
N HIS A 177 -11.84 10.21 18.48
CA HIS A 177 -12.89 11.23 18.59
C HIS A 177 -14.23 10.64 19.09
N LYS A 178 -14.47 9.35 18.85
CA LYS A 178 -15.63 8.62 19.40
C LYS A 178 -15.47 8.29 20.88
N GLN A 179 -14.24 8.03 21.35
CA GLN A 179 -13.94 7.80 22.76
C GLN A 179 -13.86 9.09 23.58
N GLU A 180 -13.40 10.20 23.01
CA GLU A 180 -13.30 11.50 23.71
C GLU A 180 -14.68 12.11 24.02
N LYS A 181 -15.72 11.77 23.25
CA LYS A 181 -17.09 12.30 23.45
C LYS A 181 -17.96 11.56 24.47
N LEU A 182 -17.62 10.33 24.88
CA LEU A 182 -18.61 9.43 25.50
C LEU A 182 -18.57 9.26 27.03
N PRO A 183 -17.42 9.39 27.75
CA PRO A 183 -17.41 9.24 29.20
C PRO A 183 -17.87 10.50 29.96
N ASP A 184 -17.41 11.69 29.55
CA ASP A 184 -17.60 12.93 30.32
C ASP A 184 -19.01 13.52 30.16
N GLU A 185 -19.54 13.59 28.93
CA GLU A 185 -20.89 14.10 28.71
C GLU A 185 -21.98 13.20 29.30
N THR A 186 -21.82 11.88 29.22
CA THR A 186 -22.80 10.92 29.76
C THR A 186 -22.81 10.94 31.29
N ALA A 187 -21.64 11.01 31.92
CA ALA A 187 -21.52 11.16 33.37
C ALA A 187 -22.09 12.50 33.85
N ARG A 188 -21.83 13.59 33.11
CA ARG A 188 -22.38 14.92 33.37
C ARG A 188 -23.89 14.94 33.28
N PHE A 189 -24.45 14.39 32.20
CA PHE A 189 -25.90 14.31 31.99
C PHE A 189 -26.58 13.56 33.13
N ASN A 190 -26.03 12.40 33.51
CA ASN A 190 -26.56 11.62 34.63
C ASN A 190 -26.47 12.36 35.97
N THR A 191 -25.39 13.11 36.21
CA THR A 191 -25.21 13.92 37.42
C THR A 191 -26.24 15.05 37.47
N TYR A 192 -26.46 15.76 36.36
CA TYR A 192 -27.47 16.81 36.26
C TYR A 192 -28.88 16.28 36.51
N CYS A 193 -29.25 15.17 35.86
CA CYS A 193 -30.54 14.51 36.07
C CYS A 193 -30.74 14.10 37.54
N LYS A 194 -29.68 13.62 38.20
CA LYS A 194 -29.72 13.24 39.61
C LYS A 194 -29.89 14.44 40.54
N ASN A 195 -29.16 15.53 40.30
CA ASN A 195 -29.21 16.74 41.14
C ASN A 195 -30.62 17.35 41.19
N TYR A 196 -31.31 17.35 40.04
CA TYR A 196 -32.68 17.89 39.93
C TYR A 196 -33.78 16.83 40.02
N HIS A 197 -33.43 15.58 40.36
CA HIS A 197 -34.38 14.47 40.52
C HIS A 197 -35.30 14.31 39.30
N LEU A 198 -34.72 14.37 38.11
CA LEU A 198 -35.42 14.15 36.85
C LEU A 198 -35.78 12.67 36.71
N THR A 199 -37.00 12.40 36.26
CA THR A 199 -37.45 11.05 35.91
C THR A 199 -36.85 10.62 34.57
N ASP A 200 -36.82 9.32 34.28
CA ASP A 200 -36.31 8.79 33.01
C ASP A 200 -36.99 9.45 31.78
N ARG A 201 -38.29 9.74 31.90
CA ARG A 201 -39.04 10.42 30.83
C ARG A 201 -38.64 11.88 30.66
N GLU A 202 -38.38 12.59 31.75
CA GLU A 202 -37.88 13.97 31.70
C GLU A 202 -36.42 14.02 31.20
N ALA A 203 -35.60 13.04 31.57
CA ALA A 203 -34.23 12.91 31.06
C ALA A 203 -34.23 12.70 29.54
N ASN A 204 -35.05 11.80 29.01
CA ASN A 204 -35.17 11.59 27.56
C ASN A 204 -35.58 12.87 26.82
N VAL A 205 -36.53 13.63 27.38
CA VAL A 205 -36.94 14.93 26.82
C VAL A 205 -35.81 15.96 26.89
N LEU A 206 -35.08 16.04 28.01
CA LEU A 206 -33.93 16.93 28.18
C LEU A 206 -32.81 16.61 27.19
N GLN A 207 -32.53 15.33 26.93
CA GLN A 207 -31.47 14.91 26.01
C GLN A 207 -31.75 15.38 24.57
N GLU A 208 -33.00 15.28 24.12
CA GLU A 208 -33.42 15.80 22.81
C GLU A 208 -33.45 17.33 22.78
N LEU A 209 -33.76 17.96 23.92
CA LEU A 209 -33.74 19.42 24.10
C LEU A 209 -32.33 20.00 23.94
N LEU A 210 -31.33 19.35 24.54
CA LEU A 210 -29.92 19.76 24.50
C LEU A 210 -29.31 19.67 23.08
N LYS A 211 -29.90 18.86 22.20
CA LYS A 211 -29.56 18.79 20.77
C LYS A 211 -30.13 19.96 19.95
N GLY A 212 -30.90 20.86 20.58
CA GLY A 212 -31.51 22.03 19.93
C GLY A 212 -32.70 21.70 19.03
N LEU A 213 -33.34 20.54 19.24
CA LEU A 213 -34.47 20.09 18.42
C LEU A 213 -35.77 20.85 18.75
N LYS A 214 -36.65 20.99 17.75
CA LYS A 214 -37.98 21.59 17.92
C LYS A 214 -38.92 20.60 18.62
N ILE A 215 -39.91 21.13 19.35
CA ILE A 215 -40.90 20.32 20.10
C ILE A 215 -41.60 19.26 19.23
N SER A 216 -41.94 19.62 17.98
CA SER A 216 -42.54 18.68 17.01
C SER A 216 -41.62 17.49 16.71
N THR A 217 -40.32 17.75 16.50
CA THR A 217 -39.30 16.72 16.25
C THR A 217 -39.04 15.86 17.50
N ILE A 218 -39.05 16.46 18.69
CA ILE A 218 -38.92 15.72 19.95
C ILE A 218 -40.12 14.79 20.17
N ALA A 219 -41.33 15.28 19.85
CA ALA A 219 -42.57 14.51 19.95
C ALA A 219 -42.55 13.27 19.03
N GLU A 220 -42.10 13.46 17.79
CA GLU A 220 -41.88 12.37 16.82
C GLU A 220 -40.82 11.38 17.32
N ASN A 221 -39.65 11.85 17.74
CA ASN A 221 -38.53 11.01 18.19
C ASN A 221 -38.87 10.16 19.42
N LEU A 222 -39.67 10.72 20.35
CA LEU A 222 -40.07 10.05 21.58
C LEU A 222 -41.43 9.34 21.48
N PHE A 223 -42.07 9.35 20.30
CA PHE A 223 -43.39 8.76 20.02
C PHE A 223 -44.48 9.22 21.01
N ILE A 224 -44.51 10.53 21.32
CA ILE A 224 -45.49 11.16 22.21
C ILE A 224 -46.09 12.41 21.57
N SER A 225 -47.17 12.96 22.14
CA SER A 225 -47.75 14.20 21.63
C SER A 225 -46.91 15.42 21.97
N GLU A 226 -46.96 16.48 21.15
CA GLU A 226 -46.32 17.77 21.48
C GLU A 226 -46.79 18.33 22.82
N ARG A 227 -48.07 18.10 23.17
CA ARG A 227 -48.64 18.49 24.47
C ARG A 227 -47.90 17.77 25.62
N THR A 228 -47.58 16.50 25.44
CA THR A 228 -46.82 15.70 26.42
C THR A 228 -45.37 16.17 26.53
N VAL A 229 -44.72 16.52 25.42
CA VAL A 229 -43.37 17.13 25.45
C VAL A 229 -43.38 18.43 26.24
N ARG A 230 -44.33 19.34 25.96
CA ARG A 230 -44.49 20.61 26.69
C ARG A 230 -44.75 20.40 28.18
N PHE A 231 -45.54 19.38 28.54
CA PHE A 231 -45.77 19.00 29.92
C PHE A 231 -44.48 18.58 30.63
N HIS A 232 -43.66 17.72 29.99
CA HIS A 232 -42.36 17.32 30.55
C HIS A 232 -41.38 18.49 30.65
N ILE A 233 -41.32 19.39 29.65
CA ILE A 233 -40.50 20.60 29.73
C ILE A 233 -40.92 21.47 30.91
N ASN A 234 -42.22 21.67 31.14
CA ASN A 234 -42.71 22.44 32.28
C ASN A 234 -42.31 21.79 33.63
N ASN A 235 -42.35 20.46 33.72
CA ASN A 235 -41.88 19.77 34.92
C ASN A 235 -40.37 19.93 35.13
N ILE A 236 -39.58 19.88 34.06
CA ILE A 236 -38.14 20.14 34.11
C ILE A 236 -37.89 21.59 34.57
N GLN A 237 -38.62 22.57 34.05
CA GLN A 237 -38.55 23.98 34.48
C GLN A 237 -38.84 24.13 35.98
N ASN A 238 -39.90 23.50 36.47
CA ASN A 238 -40.25 23.52 37.89
C ASN A 238 -39.19 22.85 38.78
N LYS A 239 -38.58 21.75 38.32
CA LYS A 239 -37.53 21.03 39.06
C LYS A 239 -36.18 21.76 39.06
N THR A 240 -35.85 22.42 37.95
CA THR A 240 -34.58 23.16 37.77
C THR A 240 -34.67 24.62 38.23
N GLY A 241 -35.87 25.14 38.46
CA GLY A 241 -36.10 26.55 38.81
C GLY A 241 -35.94 27.52 37.64
N GLN A 242 -36.00 27.03 36.40
CA GLN A 242 -35.72 27.82 35.20
C GLN A 242 -37.01 28.26 34.49
N GLU A 243 -37.08 29.53 34.11
CA GLU A 243 -38.30 30.12 33.54
C GLU A 243 -38.48 29.88 32.03
N SER A 244 -37.45 29.41 31.33
CA SER A 244 -37.51 29.16 29.88
C SER A 244 -36.75 27.91 29.44
N GLN A 245 -37.14 27.37 28.27
CA GLN A 245 -36.42 26.28 27.62
C GLN A 245 -34.94 26.62 27.37
N LEU A 246 -34.66 27.84 26.94
CA LEU A 246 -33.29 28.31 26.72
C LEU A 246 -32.51 28.42 28.03
N ALA A 247 -33.17 28.82 29.12
CA ALA A 247 -32.55 28.89 30.43
C ALA A 247 -32.13 27.50 30.93
N ILE A 248 -32.93 26.44 30.70
CA ILE A 248 -32.54 25.05 31.01
C ILE A 248 -31.27 24.65 30.27
N VAL A 249 -31.21 24.92 28.97
CA VAL A 249 -30.04 24.60 28.15
C VAL A 249 -28.81 25.38 28.65
N SER A 250 -28.97 26.67 28.95
CA SER A 250 -27.87 27.48 29.48
C SER A 250 -27.41 27.04 30.86
N ASP A 251 -28.32 26.61 31.73
CA ASP A 251 -28.00 26.17 33.09
C ASP A 251 -27.27 24.83 33.09
N TYR A 252 -27.66 23.91 32.20
CA TYR A 252 -26.93 22.67 31.96
C TYR A 252 -25.48 22.95 31.55
N TYR A 253 -25.24 23.85 30.59
CA TYR A 253 -23.87 24.22 30.19
C TYR A 253 -23.15 25.07 31.25
N ARG A 254 -23.84 25.92 32.01
CA ARG A 254 -23.19 26.68 33.09
C ARG A 254 -22.77 25.78 34.26
N SER A 255 -23.55 24.75 34.57
CA SER A 255 -23.17 23.73 35.54
C SER A 255 -21.93 22.92 35.12
N SER A 256 -21.50 23.05 33.85
CA SER A 256 -20.27 22.45 33.33
C SER A 256 -19.00 23.29 33.54
N ASP A 257 -19.11 24.63 33.68
CA ASP A 257 -17.95 25.52 33.87
C ASP A 257 -17.43 25.59 35.32
N VAL A 258 -18.20 25.12 36.30
CA VAL A 258 -17.86 25.21 37.74
C VAL A 258 -17.01 24.00 38.22
N ALA A 259 -16.73 23.04 37.34
CA ALA A 259 -16.00 21.81 37.66
C ALA A 259 -14.58 21.75 37.05
N GLN A 260 -13.90 22.89 36.90
CA GLN A 260 -12.45 22.91 36.66
C GLN A 260 -11.73 23.34 37.96
N PRO A 261 -10.98 22.44 38.64
CA PRO A 261 -10.04 22.84 39.69
C PRO A 261 -8.81 23.55 39.12
#